data_AF-A0A0C3DZR2-F1
#
_entry.id   AF-A0A0C3DZR2-F1
#
_cell.length_a   1.000
_cell.length_b   1.000
_cell.length_c   1.000
_cell.angle_alpha   90.00
_cell.angle_beta   90.00
_cell.angle_gamma   90.00
#
_symmetry.space_group_name_H-M   'P 1'
#
loop_
_entity.id
_entity.type
_entity.pdbx_description
1 polymer ?
#
loop_
_entity_poly.entity_id
_entity_poly.type
_entity_poly.pdbx_seq_one_letter_code
_entity_poly.pdbx_strand_id
1 'polypeptide(L)'
;MSPSVQLTPTVIAMCVDFFAGNSTDSAWAVPADSPTNLFGRIRRLRHDITLPPPTSFVKHLPLHFQLLHPHADGRDSKWGGVYRVVQVPLNYTLAHLQNLIAYVFDPAKKDEITALYNVCCPLSRLSCMVSLTKGKGKELTVPTDLVGHLFEVQTQVKVGQDGMIEEGLTWVKSSTTCDPYHYPANDLEGTLFLDDESDQWRWEAEEDIQLAKVWPKGGDLFRVIVYHHDVHTQIHIAINTMKIPPWKGVGNRPCLFLAYSSISLSNPDGTLCLGTVEMTWWNRVRAYEHFLEAEAFKDCVGKGVDEDDLDEDAEGELDPDLSSATLPLYEMESSPFLASDSLNPVTPFPAEPSLCGRIEYQNCHLLKLTKESMKDAGLSNEEENEVDNPTDGDADSALEEKPSDWDPFQDGDEIC
;
A
#
# COMPACT_ATOMS: atom_id res chain seq x y z
N MET A 1 7.85 20.89 59.54
CA MET A 1 8.20 22.16 58.86
C MET A 1 8.23 21.86 57.38
N SER A 2 7.16 22.20 56.67
CA SER A 2 6.98 21.93 55.24
C SER A 2 7.04 23.27 54.50
N PRO A 3 7.78 23.40 53.39
CA PRO A 3 7.77 24.65 52.64
C PRO A 3 6.54 24.69 51.74
N SER A 4 5.72 25.71 51.94
CA SER A 4 4.63 26.10 51.05
C SER A 4 5.23 26.86 49.87
N VAL A 5 5.06 26.33 48.66
CA VAL A 5 5.45 26.99 47.40
C VAL A 5 4.19 27.66 46.86
N GLN A 6 4.19 29.00 46.84
CA GLN A 6 3.15 29.78 46.19
C GLN A 6 3.44 29.91 44.69
N LEU A 7 2.46 29.55 43.86
CA LEU A 7 2.47 29.76 42.42
C LEU A 7 1.78 31.08 42.09
N THR A 8 2.48 31.96 41.39
CA THR A 8 1.94 33.19 40.78
C THR A 8 1.46 32.91 39.36
N PRO A 9 0.30 33.45 38.91
CA PRO A 9 -0.14 33.30 37.53
C PRO A 9 0.56 34.31 36.62
N THR A 10 1.35 33.82 35.66
CA THR A 10 1.87 34.60 34.54
C THR A 10 0.84 34.57 33.41
N VAL A 11 0.20 35.70 33.14
CA VAL A 11 -0.68 35.90 31.98
C VAL A 11 0.22 36.19 30.77
N ILE A 12 0.29 35.25 29.83
CA ILE A 12 0.95 35.44 28.53
C ILE A 12 -0.13 35.94 27.55
N ALA A 13 -0.13 37.24 27.28
CA ALA A 13 -0.86 37.81 26.15
C ALA A 13 0.00 37.64 24.89
N MET A 14 -0.40 36.74 23.99
CA MET A 14 0.19 36.66 22.65
C MET A 14 -0.54 37.65 21.74
N CYS A 15 0.15 38.72 21.34
CA CYS A 15 -0.25 39.54 20.20
C CYS A 15 0.08 38.77 18.92
N VAL A 16 -0.96 38.42 18.15
CA VAL A 16 -0.84 37.96 16.77
C VAL A 16 -1.26 39.14 15.90
N ASP A 17 -0.28 39.88 15.40
CA ASP A 17 -0.51 40.95 14.43
C ASP A 17 -0.52 40.34 13.02
N PHE A 18 -1.69 40.31 12.39
CA PHE A 18 -1.86 39.89 10.99
C PHE A 18 -1.98 41.15 10.12
N PHE A 19 -1.03 41.31 9.20
CA PHE A 19 -1.01 42.37 8.20
C PHE A 19 -2.06 42.13 7.10
N ALA A 20 -2.76 43.18 6.69
CA ALA A 20 -3.45 43.24 5.40
C ALA A 20 -3.09 44.56 4.71
N GLY A 21 -2.18 44.47 3.73
CA GLY A 21 -1.91 45.53 2.76
C GLY A 21 -2.82 45.36 1.54
N ASN A 22 -3.25 46.48 0.97
CA ASN A 22 -4.01 46.53 -0.28
C ASN A 22 -3.23 45.86 -1.42
N SER A 23 -3.73 44.74 -1.93
CA SER A 23 -3.24 44.08 -3.14
C SER A 23 -4.36 44.04 -4.17
N THR A 24 -4.04 44.55 -5.36
CA THR A 24 -4.65 44.14 -6.63
C THR A 24 -4.73 42.62 -6.73
N ASP A 25 -5.81 42.10 -7.32
CA ASP A 25 -6.12 40.68 -7.54
C ASP A 25 -4.88 39.77 -7.70
N SER A 26 -4.42 39.22 -6.58
CA SER A 26 -3.52 38.08 -6.56
C SER A 26 -4.37 36.87 -6.20
N ALA A 27 -4.40 35.88 -7.10
CA ALA A 27 -5.03 34.61 -6.84
C ALA A 27 -4.38 33.99 -5.59
N TRP A 28 -5.12 33.96 -4.48
CA TRP A 28 -4.69 33.34 -3.24
C TRP A 28 -4.52 31.83 -3.46
N ALA A 29 -3.30 31.41 -3.80
CA ALA A 29 -2.90 30.02 -3.72
C ALA A 29 -2.80 29.66 -2.24
N VAL A 30 -3.72 28.82 -1.75
CA VAL A 30 -3.64 28.25 -0.40
C VAL A 30 -2.29 27.55 -0.27
N PRO A 31 -1.46 27.86 0.74
CA PRO A 31 -0.20 27.16 0.96
C PRO A 31 -0.45 25.66 1.05
N ALA A 32 0.22 24.88 0.21
CA ALA A 32 0.05 23.43 0.15
C ALA A 32 0.30 22.73 1.51
N ASP A 33 1.05 23.38 2.41
CA ASP A 33 1.43 22.90 3.74
C ASP A 33 0.55 23.41 4.90
N SER A 34 -0.66 23.92 4.64
CA SER A 34 -1.57 24.26 5.75
C SER A 34 -1.86 23.02 6.63
N PRO A 35 -1.76 23.11 7.97
CA PRO A 35 -2.04 22.00 8.88
C PRO A 35 -3.50 21.49 8.81
N THR A 36 -4.41 22.29 8.22
CA THR A 36 -5.80 21.92 7.93
C THR A 36 -5.97 21.20 6.59
N ASN A 37 -4.92 21.14 5.76
CA ASN A 37 -4.93 20.45 4.49
C ASN A 37 -4.69 18.95 4.70
N LEU A 38 -5.77 18.19 4.87
CA LEU A 38 -5.72 16.72 4.89
C LEU A 38 -5.06 16.15 3.60
N PHE A 39 -5.00 16.93 2.52
CA PHE A 39 -4.38 16.58 1.24
C PHE A 39 -2.86 16.80 1.20
N GLY A 40 -2.29 17.63 2.10
CA GLY A 40 -0.84 17.87 2.16
C GLY A 40 -0.05 16.65 2.66
N ARG A 41 -0.73 15.72 3.35
CA ARG A 41 -0.13 14.47 3.83
C ARG A 41 -0.19 13.33 2.80
N ILE A 42 -1.09 13.44 1.82
CA ILE A 42 -1.13 12.55 0.65
C ILE A 42 -0.23 13.19 -0.43
N ARG A 43 0.95 13.68 -0.05
CA ARG A 43 2.04 13.78 -1.02
C ARG A 43 2.25 12.35 -1.48
N ARG A 44 1.90 12.11 -2.74
CA ARG A 44 2.30 10.93 -3.49
C ARG A 44 3.79 10.73 -3.20
N LEU A 45 4.13 9.90 -2.21
CA LEU A 45 5.49 9.39 -1.99
C LEU A 45 5.75 8.39 -3.11
N ARG A 46 5.58 8.88 -4.34
CA ARG A 46 5.98 8.21 -5.54
C ARG A 46 7.49 8.34 -5.56
N HIS A 47 8.11 7.28 -5.04
CA HIS A 47 9.36 6.70 -5.55
C HIS A 47 10.64 7.04 -4.78
N ASP A 48 10.58 7.89 -3.75
CA ASP A 48 11.68 8.01 -2.81
C ASP A 48 11.41 7.08 -1.62
N ILE A 49 11.53 5.76 -1.83
CA ILE A 49 11.56 4.77 -0.75
C ILE A 49 12.92 4.89 -0.05
N THR A 50 13.11 6.06 0.57
CA THR A 50 14.20 6.33 1.47
C THR A 50 14.08 5.38 2.64
N LEU A 51 15.20 4.76 3.01
CA LEU A 51 15.19 3.84 4.14
C LEU A 51 14.67 4.56 5.38
N PRO A 52 13.81 3.91 6.18
CA PRO A 52 13.27 4.53 7.37
C PRO A 52 14.41 4.75 8.38
N PRO A 53 14.22 5.60 9.40
CA PRO A 53 15.26 5.90 10.38
C PRO A 53 15.87 4.63 10.99
N PRO A 54 17.19 4.57 11.21
CA PRO A 54 17.85 3.43 11.84
C PRO A 54 17.24 3.08 13.20
N THR A 55 16.98 1.79 13.42
CA THR A 55 16.45 1.28 14.70
C THR A 55 17.42 0.27 15.32
N SER A 56 17.32 0.07 16.63
CA SER A 56 18.10 -0.98 17.30
C SER A 56 17.76 -2.35 16.72
N PHE A 57 18.74 -3.25 16.55
CA PHE A 57 18.49 -4.61 16.04
C PHE A 57 17.52 -5.45 16.91
N VAL A 58 17.27 -5.06 18.16
CA VAL A 58 16.23 -5.65 19.03
C VAL A 58 14.81 -5.37 18.50
N LYS A 59 14.64 -4.29 17.72
CA LYS A 59 13.39 -3.92 17.04
C LYS A 59 13.35 -4.42 15.61
N HIS A 60 14.16 -5.42 15.27
CA HIS A 60 14.14 -6.06 13.97
C HIS A 60 13.48 -7.43 14.07
N LEU A 61 12.72 -7.78 13.05
CA LEU A 61 12.08 -9.08 12.90
C LEU A 61 12.90 -9.97 11.99
N PRO A 62 13.16 -11.22 12.39
CA PRO A 62 13.62 -12.22 11.46
C PRO A 62 12.41 -12.77 10.68
N LEU A 63 12.37 -12.51 9.37
CA LEU A 63 11.34 -12.98 8.46
C LEU A 63 11.85 -14.13 7.61
N HIS A 64 10.98 -15.11 7.38
CA HIS A 64 11.16 -16.22 6.47
C HIS A 64 10.27 -16.01 5.25
N PHE A 65 10.90 -15.81 4.09
CA PHE A 65 10.24 -15.68 2.79
C PHE A 65 10.30 -17.05 2.11
N GLN A 66 9.15 -17.66 1.89
CA GLN A 66 9.01 -18.94 1.20
C GLN A 66 8.30 -18.71 -0.13
N LEU A 67 8.98 -19.04 -1.22
CA LEU A 67 8.39 -18.97 -2.54
C LEU A 67 7.55 -20.22 -2.79
N LEU A 68 6.28 -20.02 -3.11
CA LEU A 68 5.38 -21.02 -3.64
C LEU A 68 5.20 -20.78 -5.13
N HIS A 69 5.52 -21.82 -5.91
CA HIS A 69 5.32 -21.83 -7.35
C HIS A 69 4.57 -23.12 -7.73
N PRO A 70 3.37 -23.05 -8.33
CA PRO A 70 2.47 -24.17 -8.56
C PRO A 70 3.00 -25.13 -9.62
N HIS A 71 3.94 -24.70 -10.47
CA HIS A 71 4.59 -25.55 -11.47
C HIS A 71 5.84 -26.25 -10.97
N ALA A 72 6.29 -26.00 -9.73
CA ALA A 72 7.30 -26.83 -9.11
C ALA A 72 6.68 -28.20 -8.80
N ASP A 73 6.85 -29.14 -9.73
CA ASP A 73 6.36 -30.51 -9.68
C ASP A 73 6.58 -31.06 -8.25
N GLY A 74 5.49 -31.33 -7.52
CA GLY A 74 5.48 -31.58 -6.07
C GLY A 74 6.34 -32.76 -5.57
N ARG A 75 7.04 -33.43 -6.50
CA ARG A 75 8.10 -34.40 -6.26
C ARG A 75 9.31 -33.82 -5.50
N ASP A 76 9.56 -32.50 -5.58
CA ASP A 76 10.68 -31.85 -4.89
C ASP A 76 10.35 -31.24 -3.52
N SER A 77 9.12 -31.46 -3.03
CA SER A 77 8.61 -31.00 -1.71
C SER A 77 9.50 -31.36 -0.52
N LYS A 78 10.33 -32.41 -0.63
CA LYS A 78 11.24 -32.84 0.44
C LYS A 78 12.27 -31.78 0.86
N TRP A 79 12.57 -30.79 0.01
CA TRP A 79 13.62 -29.80 0.26
C TRP A 79 13.11 -28.43 0.76
N GLY A 80 11.82 -28.30 1.07
CA GLY A 80 11.26 -27.07 1.67
C GLY A 80 11.13 -25.87 0.70
N GLY A 81 11.39 -26.08 -0.60
CA GLY A 81 11.24 -25.04 -1.63
C GLY A 81 12.33 -23.97 -1.62
N VAL A 82 12.14 -22.91 -2.40
CA VAL A 82 13.05 -21.74 -2.41
C VAL A 82 12.68 -20.85 -1.25
N TYR A 83 13.62 -20.58 -0.34
CA TYR A 83 13.36 -19.70 0.79
C TYR A 83 14.54 -18.81 1.16
N ARG A 84 14.24 -17.76 1.91
CA ARG A 84 15.17 -16.72 2.36
C ARG A 84 14.83 -16.33 3.79
N VAL A 85 15.84 -16.19 4.64
CA VAL A 85 15.67 -15.67 6.01
C VAL A 85 16.35 -14.31 6.10
N VAL A 86 15.55 -13.26 6.24
CA VAL A 86 16.02 -11.87 6.28
C VAL A 86 15.61 -11.24 7.60
N GLN A 87 16.51 -10.51 8.24
CA GLN A 87 16.17 -9.64 9.36
C GLN A 87 15.87 -8.23 8.86
N VAL A 88 14.73 -7.68 9.26
CA VAL A 88 14.25 -6.36 8.82
C VAL A 88 13.78 -5.50 9.99
N PRO A 89 13.90 -4.17 9.92
CA PRO A 89 13.35 -3.26 10.92
C PRO A 89 11.81 -3.32 11.02
N LEU A 90 11.26 -3.20 12.24
CA LEU A 90 9.81 -3.11 12.47
C LEU A 90 9.15 -1.87 11.85
N ASN A 91 9.91 -0.80 11.58
CA ASN A 91 9.41 0.42 10.96
C ASN A 91 9.39 0.37 9.42
N TYR A 92 9.75 -0.77 8.81
CA TYR A 92 9.51 -0.99 7.39
C TYR A 92 8.01 -0.99 7.10
N THR A 93 7.66 -0.52 5.90
CA THR A 93 6.29 -0.61 5.35
C THR A 93 6.20 -1.75 4.35
N LEU A 94 5.01 -2.05 3.82
CA LEU A 94 4.88 -3.05 2.75
C LEU A 94 5.59 -2.62 1.46
N ALA A 95 5.62 -1.33 1.15
CA ALA A 95 6.40 -0.82 0.02
C ALA A 95 7.91 -1.10 0.17
N HIS A 96 8.46 -0.94 1.39
CA HIS A 96 9.84 -1.35 1.67
C HIS A 96 10.04 -2.87 1.54
N LEU A 97 9.03 -3.66 1.92
CA LEU A 97 9.05 -5.10 1.81
C LEU A 97 9.01 -5.55 0.34
N GLN A 98 8.26 -4.87 -0.52
CA GLN A 98 8.22 -5.11 -1.96
C GLN A 98 9.62 -4.95 -2.59
N ASN A 99 10.29 -3.84 -2.33
CA ASN A 99 11.67 -3.61 -2.80
C ASN A 99 12.64 -4.66 -2.25
N LEU A 100 12.44 -5.09 -1.00
CA LEU A 100 13.24 -6.15 -0.42
C LEU A 100 13.00 -7.50 -1.11
N ILE A 101 11.77 -7.83 -1.48
CA ILE A 101 11.44 -9.05 -2.22
C ILE A 101 12.17 -9.04 -3.58
N ALA A 102 12.06 -7.93 -4.32
CA ALA A 102 12.78 -7.76 -5.57
C ALA A 102 14.30 -7.90 -5.37
N TYR A 103 14.87 -7.29 -4.32
CA TYR A 103 16.29 -7.40 -4.01
C TYR A 103 16.78 -8.83 -3.71
N VAL A 104 15.97 -9.60 -2.97
CA VAL A 104 16.39 -10.92 -2.45
C VAL A 104 16.12 -12.04 -3.45
N PHE A 105 15.09 -11.91 -4.30
CA PHE A 105 14.72 -12.90 -5.31
C PHE A 105 15.18 -12.53 -6.73
N ASP A 106 15.34 -11.25 -7.06
CA ASP A 106 15.94 -10.80 -8.32
C ASP A 106 17.22 -9.99 -8.05
N PRO A 107 18.25 -10.60 -7.42
CA PRO A 107 19.50 -9.90 -7.22
C PRO A 107 20.10 -9.52 -8.57
N ALA A 108 20.51 -8.25 -8.67
CA ALA A 108 21.30 -7.77 -9.80
C ALA A 108 22.47 -8.73 -10.06
N LYS A 109 22.77 -8.99 -11.33
CA LYS A 109 23.83 -9.95 -11.69
C LYS A 109 25.16 -9.48 -11.08
N LYS A 110 26.07 -10.42 -10.78
CA LYS A 110 27.38 -10.11 -10.19
C LYS A 110 28.14 -9.03 -10.96
N ASP A 111 27.97 -9.01 -12.28
CA ASP A 111 28.59 -8.05 -13.18
C ASP A 111 27.98 -6.64 -13.03
N GLU A 112 26.69 -6.55 -12.71
CA GLU A 112 25.97 -5.30 -12.44
C GLU A 112 26.33 -4.71 -11.08
N ILE A 113 26.57 -5.55 -10.07
CA ILE A 113 26.96 -5.10 -8.72
C ILE A 113 28.44 -4.68 -8.65
N THR A 114 29.31 -5.33 -9.44
CA THR A 114 30.77 -5.13 -9.36
C THR A 114 31.28 -4.06 -10.32
N ALA A 115 30.68 -3.93 -11.51
CA ALA A 115 30.85 -2.71 -12.29
C ALA A 115 30.16 -1.57 -11.52
N LEU A 116 30.76 -0.37 -11.49
CA LEU A 116 29.98 0.85 -11.19
C LEU A 116 28.70 0.74 -12.02
N TYR A 117 27.56 0.58 -11.36
CA TYR A 117 26.28 0.18 -11.94
C TYR A 117 26.04 0.89 -13.28
N ASN A 118 26.32 0.22 -14.40
CA ASN A 118 25.91 0.67 -15.71
C ASN A 118 24.46 0.19 -15.86
N VAL A 119 23.56 1.07 -15.45
CA VAL A 119 22.13 0.81 -15.24
C VAL A 119 21.44 0.50 -16.57
N CYS A 120 21.41 -0.77 -16.96
CA CYS A 120 20.62 -1.26 -18.09
C CYS A 120 20.20 -2.71 -17.85
N CYS A 121 19.63 -2.99 -16.67
CA CYS A 121 18.74 -4.12 -16.56
C CYS A 121 17.35 -3.60 -16.95
N PRO A 122 16.80 -3.99 -18.12
CA PRO A 122 15.37 -3.89 -18.31
C PRO A 122 14.76 -4.87 -17.30
N LEU A 123 14.48 -4.38 -16.09
CA LEU A 123 13.33 -4.90 -15.39
C LEU A 123 12.21 -4.55 -16.36
N SER A 124 11.79 -5.55 -17.14
CA SER A 124 10.64 -5.44 -18.00
C SER A 124 9.51 -5.16 -17.03
N ARG A 125 9.32 -3.88 -16.68
CA ARG A 125 8.07 -3.41 -16.13
C ARG A 125 7.09 -4.02 -17.10
N LEU A 126 6.26 -4.91 -16.58
CA LEU A 126 4.99 -5.22 -17.17
C LEU A 126 4.15 -3.93 -17.09
N SER A 127 4.65 -2.82 -17.67
CA SER A 127 3.82 -1.88 -18.39
C SER A 127 3.26 -2.69 -19.55
N CYS A 128 2.36 -3.61 -19.23
CA CYS A 128 1.27 -3.94 -20.10
C CYS A 128 0.61 -2.59 -20.33
N MET A 129 1.04 -1.89 -21.40
CA MET A 129 0.08 -1.14 -22.16
C MET A 129 -0.99 -2.17 -22.50
N VAL A 130 -2.01 -2.25 -21.65
CA VAL A 130 -3.26 -2.94 -21.92
C VAL A 130 -3.78 -2.19 -23.13
N SER A 131 -3.31 -2.62 -24.30
CA SER A 131 -3.89 -2.26 -25.57
C SER A 131 -5.21 -2.99 -25.54
N LEU A 132 -6.19 -2.32 -24.90
CA LEU A 132 -7.56 -2.76 -24.79
C LEU A 132 -8.12 -2.75 -26.22
N THR A 133 -7.79 -3.77 -26.98
CA THR A 133 -8.33 -3.96 -28.31
C THR A 133 -9.82 -4.16 -28.12
N LYS A 134 -10.58 -3.16 -28.53
CA LYS A 134 -12.04 -3.05 -28.43
C LYS A 134 -12.71 -4.15 -29.28
N GLY A 135 -12.62 -5.40 -28.82
CA GLY A 135 -13.21 -6.58 -29.42
C GLY A 135 -14.64 -6.75 -28.93
N LYS A 136 -15.60 -6.64 -29.86
CA LYS A 136 -17.04 -6.72 -29.59
C LYS A 136 -17.45 -8.20 -29.54
N GLY A 137 -17.17 -8.89 -28.42
CA GLY A 137 -17.55 -10.29 -28.21
C GLY A 137 -17.86 -10.55 -26.74
N LYS A 138 -19.13 -10.84 -26.43
CA LYS A 138 -19.60 -11.13 -25.07
C LYS A 138 -19.25 -12.57 -24.69
N GLU A 139 -18.17 -12.74 -23.95
CA GLU A 139 -17.94 -13.93 -23.13
C GLU A 139 -17.29 -13.45 -21.82
N LEU A 140 -18.04 -13.56 -20.70
CA LEU A 140 -17.56 -13.24 -19.35
C LEU A 140 -16.50 -14.28 -18.95
N THR A 141 -15.28 -14.11 -19.45
CA THR A 141 -14.11 -14.72 -18.84
C THR A 141 -13.66 -13.78 -17.73
N VAL A 142 -13.57 -14.30 -16.51
CA VAL A 142 -13.00 -13.58 -15.35
C VAL A 142 -11.65 -13.00 -15.81
N PRO A 143 -11.40 -11.69 -15.65
CA PRO A 143 -10.15 -11.08 -16.11
C PRO A 143 -8.98 -11.76 -15.42
N THR A 144 -8.34 -12.71 -16.11
CA THR A 144 -7.28 -13.56 -15.55
C THR A 144 -5.93 -12.83 -15.55
N ASP A 145 -5.86 -11.67 -16.22
CA ASP A 145 -4.67 -10.83 -16.32
C ASP A 145 -4.73 -9.65 -15.34
N LEU A 146 -4.87 -9.94 -14.04
CA LEU A 146 -4.50 -8.94 -13.03
C LEU A 146 -2.97 -8.81 -13.05
N VAL A 147 -2.48 -7.96 -13.96
CA VAL A 147 -1.07 -7.59 -14.08
C VAL A 147 -0.74 -6.67 -12.90
N GLY A 148 -0.23 -7.25 -11.82
CA GLY A 148 0.13 -6.50 -10.62
C GLY A 148 0.50 -7.40 -9.46
N HIS A 149 1.07 -6.79 -8.41
CA HIS A 149 1.36 -7.50 -7.16
C HIS A 149 0.29 -7.20 -6.12
N LEU A 150 0.11 -8.07 -5.14
CA LEU A 150 -0.85 -7.88 -4.05
C LEU A 150 -0.28 -8.41 -2.74
N PHE A 151 -0.32 -7.59 -1.68
CA PHE A 151 -0.11 -8.04 -0.33
C PHE A 151 -1.45 -8.38 0.32
N GLU A 152 -1.53 -9.57 0.90
CA GLU A 152 -2.60 -9.97 1.81
C GLU A 152 -2.00 -10.21 3.19
N VAL A 153 -2.38 -9.39 4.15
CA VAL A 153 -2.01 -9.60 5.54
C VAL A 153 -3.08 -10.50 6.15
N GLN A 154 -2.63 -11.64 6.67
CA GLN A 154 -3.50 -12.66 7.26
C GLN A 154 -3.28 -12.78 8.77
N THR A 155 -4.36 -13.10 9.49
CA THR A 155 -4.39 -13.35 10.93
C THR A 155 -4.99 -14.72 11.22
N GLN A 156 -4.79 -15.22 12.44
CA GLN A 156 -5.26 -16.55 12.86
C GLN A 156 -4.73 -17.68 11.97
N VAL A 157 -3.51 -17.50 11.48
CA VAL A 157 -2.91 -18.38 10.47
C VAL A 157 -2.54 -19.72 11.10
N LYS A 158 -2.94 -20.80 10.44
CA LYS A 158 -2.46 -22.16 10.70
C LYS A 158 -1.30 -22.45 9.75
N VAL A 159 -0.11 -22.56 10.31
CA VAL A 159 1.12 -22.89 9.58
C VAL A 159 1.31 -24.41 9.64
N GLY A 160 1.41 -25.05 8.48
CA GLY A 160 1.70 -26.47 8.35
C GLY A 160 3.15 -26.82 8.75
N GLN A 161 3.52 -28.09 8.61
CA GLN A 161 4.83 -28.59 9.06
C GLN A 161 6.03 -27.93 8.36
N ASP A 162 5.86 -27.49 7.11
CA ASP A 162 6.94 -26.95 6.27
C ASP A 162 6.96 -25.42 6.18
N GLY A 163 6.28 -24.73 7.09
CA GLY A 163 6.13 -23.27 7.04
C GLY A 163 5.09 -22.78 6.04
N MET A 164 4.48 -23.68 5.27
CA MET A 164 3.39 -23.39 4.36
C MET A 164 2.14 -22.97 5.14
N ILE A 165 1.44 -21.97 4.63
CA ILE A 165 0.17 -21.51 5.20
C ILE A 165 -0.93 -22.42 4.69
N GLU A 166 -1.71 -23.02 5.58
CA GLU A 166 -2.86 -23.86 5.21
C GLU A 166 -4.17 -23.06 5.24
N GLU A 167 -4.37 -22.27 6.30
CA GLU A 167 -5.56 -21.43 6.49
C GLU A 167 -5.17 -20.12 7.16
N GLY A 168 -5.86 -19.04 6.81
CA GLY A 168 -5.68 -17.72 7.43
C GLY A 168 -6.85 -16.80 7.10
N LEU A 169 -7.14 -15.86 8.00
CA LEU A 169 -8.16 -14.84 7.80
C LEU A 169 -7.49 -13.55 7.33
N THR A 170 -7.71 -13.19 6.06
CA THR A 170 -7.26 -11.90 5.52
C THR A 170 -7.97 -10.77 6.25
N TRP A 171 -7.21 -9.80 6.75
CA TRP A 171 -7.76 -8.62 7.43
C TRP A 171 -7.38 -7.32 6.72
N VAL A 172 -6.28 -7.32 5.96
CA VAL A 172 -5.86 -6.17 5.15
C VAL A 172 -5.33 -6.65 3.80
N LYS A 173 -5.76 -5.97 2.74
CA LYS A 173 -5.19 -6.08 1.40
C LYS A 173 -4.50 -4.76 1.03
N SER A 174 -3.40 -4.86 0.30
CA SER A 174 -2.60 -3.70 -0.07
C SER A 174 -1.87 -3.94 -1.38
N SER A 175 -2.00 -3.00 -2.31
CA SER A 175 -1.29 -3.02 -3.58
C SER A 175 -1.27 -1.62 -4.16
N THR A 176 -0.14 -1.16 -4.67
CA THR A 176 -0.03 0.10 -5.41
C THR A 176 -0.58 -0.04 -6.84
N THR A 177 -0.46 -1.23 -7.43
CA THR A 177 -0.95 -1.52 -8.79
C THR A 177 -2.43 -1.86 -8.85
N CYS A 178 -2.97 -2.44 -7.77
CA CYS A 178 -4.35 -2.87 -7.68
C CYS A 178 -5.18 -1.98 -6.75
N ASP A 179 -4.66 -0.79 -6.37
CA ASP A 179 -5.37 0.15 -5.51
C ASP A 179 -6.68 0.59 -6.17
N PRO A 180 -7.85 0.19 -5.63
CA PRO A 180 -9.15 0.56 -6.16
C PRO A 180 -9.34 2.08 -6.19
N TYR A 181 -8.66 2.81 -5.31
CA TYR A 181 -8.76 4.27 -5.24
C TYR A 181 -7.81 4.97 -6.22
N HIS A 182 -6.78 4.29 -6.74
CA HIS A 182 -5.81 4.90 -7.62
C HIS A 182 -6.26 4.90 -9.09
N TYR A 183 -6.96 3.86 -9.51
CA TYR A 183 -7.46 3.73 -10.89
C TYR A 183 -8.99 3.72 -10.88
N PRO A 184 -9.65 4.89 -10.85
CA PRO A 184 -11.11 4.97 -11.02
C PRO A 184 -11.56 4.53 -12.42
N ALA A 185 -10.63 4.19 -13.32
CA ALA A 185 -10.88 3.81 -14.68
C ALA A 185 -11.12 2.30 -14.80
N ASN A 186 -12.32 1.88 -14.42
CA ASN A 186 -13.10 0.93 -15.19
C ASN A 186 -14.55 1.17 -14.82
N ASP A 187 -15.21 2.07 -15.56
CA ASP A 187 -16.65 2.36 -15.49
C ASP A 187 -17.55 1.15 -15.79
N LEU A 188 -16.99 -0.06 -15.87
CA LEU A 188 -17.66 -1.34 -15.96
C LEU A 188 -18.04 -1.79 -14.55
N GLU A 189 -19.25 -1.42 -14.16
CA GLU A 189 -20.03 -1.95 -13.03
C GLU A 189 -19.59 -1.48 -11.63
N GLY A 190 -20.00 -0.25 -11.31
CA GLY A 190 -20.08 0.31 -9.94
C GLY A 190 -21.08 -0.41 -9.03
N THR A 191 -21.04 -1.75 -8.98
CA THR A 191 -21.95 -2.58 -8.19
C THR A 191 -21.23 -3.71 -7.45
N LEU A 192 -19.94 -3.97 -7.73
CA LEU A 192 -19.23 -5.13 -7.15
C LEU A 192 -18.54 -4.88 -5.79
N PHE A 193 -18.50 -3.64 -5.28
CA PHE A 193 -17.75 -3.34 -4.05
C PHE A 193 -18.59 -3.05 -2.81
N LEU A 194 -19.93 -3.06 -2.91
CA LEU A 194 -20.77 -2.50 -1.84
C LEU A 194 -21.70 -3.46 -1.10
N ASP A 195 -21.82 -4.75 -1.49
CA ASP A 195 -22.90 -5.57 -0.91
C ASP A 195 -22.55 -7.00 -0.49
N ASP A 196 -21.28 -7.40 -0.48
CA ASP A 196 -20.91 -8.63 0.23
C ASP A 196 -20.48 -8.29 1.65
N GLU A 197 -21.47 -8.25 2.56
CA GLU A 197 -21.32 -8.06 4.01
C GLU A 197 -20.43 -9.14 4.70
N SER A 198 -19.83 -10.06 3.93
CA SER A 198 -19.00 -11.16 4.41
C SER A 198 -17.52 -10.84 4.54
N ASP A 199 -17.04 -9.73 3.98
CA ASP A 199 -15.60 -9.48 3.84
C ASP A 199 -15.01 -8.63 4.98
N GLN A 200 -14.52 -9.34 6.00
CA GLN A 200 -13.83 -8.83 7.21
C GLN A 200 -12.52 -8.05 6.94
N TRP A 201 -12.11 -7.90 5.68
CA TRP A 201 -10.87 -7.26 5.28
C TRP A 201 -11.08 -5.81 4.80
N ARG A 202 -10.01 -5.01 4.87
CA ARG A 202 -10.01 -3.63 4.35
C ARG A 202 -8.82 -3.36 3.44
N TRP A 203 -8.97 -2.38 2.57
CA TRP A 203 -7.87 -1.90 1.75
C TRP A 203 -7.06 -0.83 2.50
N GLU A 204 -5.75 -0.98 2.56
CA GLU A 204 -4.83 0.03 3.10
C GLU A 204 -3.65 0.20 2.12
N ALA A 205 -3.10 1.39 2.01
CA ALA A 205 -1.94 1.60 1.15
C ALA A 205 -0.66 1.02 1.75
N GLU A 206 0.26 0.64 0.88
CA GLU A 206 1.46 -0.11 1.26
C GLU A 206 2.39 0.70 2.17
N GLU A 207 2.44 2.02 1.97
CA GLU A 207 3.17 2.98 2.81
C GLU A 207 2.57 3.15 4.20
N ASP A 208 1.28 2.86 4.38
CA ASP A 208 0.58 3.04 5.65
C ASP A 208 0.70 1.82 6.56
N ILE A 209 0.95 0.64 6.00
CA ILE A 209 1.07 -0.62 6.74
C ILE A 209 2.53 -0.85 7.12
N GLN A 210 2.87 -0.52 8.37
CA GLN A 210 4.17 -0.86 8.95
C GLN A 210 4.21 -2.30 9.46
N LEU A 211 5.38 -2.93 9.43
CA LEU A 211 5.60 -4.26 10.01
C LEU A 211 5.30 -4.30 11.51
N ALA A 212 5.48 -3.18 12.21
CA ALA A 212 5.05 -3.02 13.60
C ALA A 212 3.53 -3.15 13.79
N LYS A 213 2.71 -2.75 12.82
CA LYS A 213 1.25 -2.95 12.85
C LYS A 213 0.90 -4.42 12.58
N VAL A 214 1.62 -5.04 11.64
CA VAL A 214 1.46 -6.46 11.33
C VAL A 214 1.86 -7.33 12.53
N TRP A 215 3.00 -7.06 13.17
CA TRP A 215 3.51 -7.82 14.32
C TRP A 215 3.79 -6.93 15.55
N PRO A 216 2.77 -6.50 16.30
CA PRO A 216 2.88 -5.48 17.36
C PRO A 216 3.77 -5.89 18.55
N LYS A 217 3.89 -7.19 18.82
CA LYS A 217 4.73 -7.74 19.91
C LYS A 217 6.06 -8.31 19.42
N GLY A 218 6.43 -8.06 18.16
CA GLY A 218 7.73 -8.47 17.62
C GLY A 218 7.86 -9.96 17.32
N GLY A 219 6.77 -10.70 17.07
CA GLY A 219 6.88 -12.13 16.72
C GLY A 219 5.61 -12.96 16.85
N ASP A 220 4.46 -12.43 16.46
CA ASP A 220 3.22 -13.23 16.46
C ASP A 220 3.25 -14.26 15.32
N LEU A 221 3.31 -15.55 15.66
CA LEU A 221 3.37 -16.66 14.69
C LEU A 221 2.02 -16.87 13.97
N PHE A 222 0.93 -16.34 14.51
CA PHE A 222 -0.42 -16.45 13.92
C PHE A 222 -0.70 -15.38 12.87
N ARG A 223 0.33 -14.62 12.46
CA ARG A 223 0.23 -13.56 11.47
C ARG A 223 1.28 -13.78 10.40
N VAL A 224 0.82 -13.73 9.15
CA VAL A 224 1.65 -13.92 7.97
C VAL A 224 1.24 -12.90 6.92
N ILE A 225 2.18 -12.54 6.06
CA ILE A 225 1.91 -11.76 4.85
C ILE A 225 2.04 -12.72 3.66
N VAL A 226 1.03 -12.74 2.79
CA VAL A 226 1.09 -13.40 1.48
C VAL A 226 1.31 -12.33 0.44
N TYR A 227 2.42 -12.42 -0.29
CA TYR A 227 2.71 -11.55 -1.42
C TYR A 227 2.45 -12.32 -2.72
N HIS A 228 1.44 -11.90 -3.45
CA HIS A 228 1.16 -12.37 -4.79
C HIS A 228 2.00 -11.54 -5.75
N HIS A 229 2.99 -12.14 -6.38
CA HIS A 229 3.82 -11.46 -7.38
C HIS A 229 3.16 -11.48 -8.76
N ASP A 230 2.64 -12.65 -9.13
CA ASP A 230 1.86 -12.91 -10.34
C ASP A 230 0.79 -13.98 -10.02
N VAL A 231 0.02 -14.41 -11.02
CA VAL A 231 -1.08 -15.40 -10.87
C VAL A 231 -0.58 -16.76 -10.34
N HIS A 232 0.68 -17.08 -10.60
CA HIS A 232 1.32 -18.34 -10.27
C HIS A 232 2.35 -18.20 -9.14
N THR A 233 2.86 -17.01 -8.83
CA THR A 233 4.01 -16.85 -7.95
C THR A 233 3.56 -16.15 -6.68
N GLN A 234 3.61 -16.91 -5.58
CA GLN A 234 3.26 -16.41 -4.26
C GLN A 234 4.47 -16.52 -3.33
N ILE A 235 4.66 -15.52 -2.47
CA ILE A 235 5.71 -15.50 -1.46
C ILE A 235 5.04 -15.38 -0.11
N HIS A 236 5.17 -16.42 0.70
CA HIS A 236 4.70 -16.45 2.07
C HIS A 236 5.77 -15.87 2.99
N ILE A 237 5.41 -14.87 3.79
CA ILE A 237 6.34 -14.12 4.65
C ILE A 237 5.91 -14.27 6.09
N ALA A 238 6.57 -15.19 6.80
CA ALA A 238 6.29 -15.51 8.19
C ALA A 238 7.44 -15.11 9.12
N ILE A 239 7.20 -15.10 10.43
CA ILE A 239 8.28 -14.97 11.40
C ILE A 239 9.15 -16.22 11.36
N ASN A 240 10.46 -16.04 11.19
CA ASN A 240 11.41 -17.15 11.22
C ASN A 240 11.58 -17.69 12.65
N THR A 241 11.36 -18.99 12.83
CA THR A 241 11.50 -19.69 14.11
C THR A 241 12.91 -20.25 14.34
N MET A 242 13.78 -20.24 13.31
CA MET A 242 15.16 -20.68 13.43
C MET A 242 15.98 -19.73 14.31
N LYS A 243 16.93 -20.27 15.07
CA LYS A 243 17.83 -19.47 15.91
C LYS A 243 18.81 -18.69 15.04
N ILE A 244 18.64 -17.37 15.00
CA ILE A 244 19.56 -16.45 14.33
C ILE A 244 20.56 -15.89 15.36
N PRO A 245 21.84 -15.68 15.00
CA PRO A 245 22.80 -15.03 15.86
C PRO A 245 22.30 -13.65 16.34
N PRO A 246 22.40 -13.31 17.63
CA PRO A 246 21.97 -12.00 18.11
C PRO A 246 22.89 -10.91 17.58
N TRP A 247 22.31 -9.84 17.04
CA TRP A 247 23.04 -8.68 16.55
C TRP A 247 22.94 -7.51 17.53
N LYS A 248 24.04 -6.77 17.68
CA LYS A 248 24.13 -5.58 18.53
C LYS A 248 24.35 -4.34 17.66
N GLY A 249 23.74 -3.24 18.04
CA GLY A 249 23.85 -1.97 17.33
C GLY A 249 22.52 -1.45 16.81
N VAL A 250 22.63 -0.48 15.90
CA VAL A 250 21.52 0.26 15.30
C VAL A 250 21.71 0.23 13.79
N GLY A 251 20.64 -0.01 13.05
CA GLY A 251 20.64 -0.04 11.59
C GLY A 251 19.23 -0.08 11.05
N ASN A 252 19.09 0.25 9.77
CA ASN A 252 17.86 0.11 9.00
C ASN A 252 18.04 -0.86 7.81
N ARG A 253 19.24 -1.40 7.60
CA ARG A 253 19.53 -2.29 6.47
C ARG A 253 18.99 -3.70 6.71
N PRO A 254 18.40 -4.34 5.70
CA PRO A 254 18.06 -5.75 5.77
C PRO A 254 19.35 -6.57 5.85
N CYS A 255 19.31 -7.69 6.58
CA CYS A 255 20.42 -8.64 6.66
C CYS A 255 19.93 -10.04 6.34
N LEU A 256 20.53 -10.68 5.33
CA LEU A 256 20.18 -12.04 4.92
C LEU A 256 21.01 -13.07 5.69
N PHE A 257 20.35 -14.01 6.35
CA PHE A 257 21.00 -15.03 7.19
C PHE A 257 21.06 -16.41 6.55
N LEU A 258 20.03 -16.76 5.77
CA LEU A 258 19.93 -18.03 5.06
C LEU A 258 19.32 -17.79 3.69
N ALA A 259 19.87 -18.46 2.68
CA ALA A 259 19.33 -18.48 1.34
C ALA A 259 19.48 -19.88 0.75
N TYR A 260 18.37 -20.45 0.32
CA TYR A 260 18.34 -21.77 -0.29
C TYR A 260 17.72 -21.70 -1.68
N SER A 261 18.43 -22.27 -2.67
CA SER A 261 18.14 -22.20 -4.10
C SER A 261 18.17 -20.78 -4.68
N SER A 262 18.34 -20.63 -5.99
CA SER A 262 18.14 -19.35 -6.68
C SER A 262 17.11 -19.49 -7.78
N ILE A 263 16.22 -18.51 -7.84
CA ILE A 263 15.17 -18.32 -8.85
C ILE A 263 15.12 -16.83 -9.17
N SER A 264 14.71 -16.46 -10.38
CA SER A 264 14.35 -15.09 -10.72
C SER A 264 12.83 -14.99 -10.83
N LEU A 265 12.22 -14.00 -10.17
CA LEU A 265 10.76 -13.79 -10.27
C LEU A 265 10.35 -13.36 -11.67
N SER A 266 11.23 -12.67 -12.40
CA SER A 266 11.00 -12.30 -13.80
C SER A 266 10.96 -13.49 -14.77
N ASN A 267 11.51 -14.65 -14.37
CA ASN A 267 11.52 -15.86 -15.18
C ASN A 267 11.42 -17.08 -14.25
N PRO A 268 10.23 -17.34 -13.68
CA PRO A 268 10.06 -18.41 -12.70
C PRO A 268 10.22 -19.79 -13.33
N ASP A 269 9.93 -19.91 -14.64
CA ASP A 269 10.17 -21.11 -15.46
C ASP A 269 11.66 -21.31 -15.82
N GLY A 270 12.51 -20.33 -15.48
CA GLY A 270 13.94 -20.40 -15.65
C GLY A 270 14.57 -21.54 -14.85
N THR A 271 15.81 -21.89 -15.19
CA THR A 271 16.53 -23.00 -14.54
C THR A 271 16.72 -22.74 -13.05
N LEU A 272 15.85 -23.32 -12.22
CA LEU A 272 16.01 -23.38 -10.77
C LEU A 272 17.38 -23.96 -10.44
N CYS A 273 18.26 -23.14 -9.86
CA CYS A 273 19.56 -23.61 -9.41
C CYS A 273 19.45 -24.01 -7.95
N LEU A 274 19.19 -25.30 -7.70
CA LEU A 274 19.18 -25.87 -6.36
C LEU A 274 20.58 -25.80 -5.76
N GLY A 275 20.69 -25.19 -4.58
CA GLY A 275 21.97 -25.08 -3.87
C GLY A 275 21.97 -23.98 -2.83
N THR A 276 22.96 -24.01 -1.94
CA THR A 276 23.22 -22.89 -1.03
C THR A 276 23.76 -21.71 -1.83
N VAL A 277 23.09 -20.57 -1.76
CA VAL A 277 23.53 -19.36 -2.45
C VAL A 277 24.51 -18.61 -1.54
N GLU A 278 25.62 -18.14 -2.11
CA GLU A 278 26.59 -17.33 -1.36
C GLU A 278 25.88 -16.05 -0.86
N MET A 279 25.84 -15.79 0.45
CA MET A 279 25.06 -14.65 0.98
C MET A 279 25.85 -13.33 1.04
N THR A 280 27.15 -13.39 0.76
CA THR A 280 28.08 -12.27 0.96
C THR A 280 27.69 -11.05 0.11
N TRP A 281 27.17 -11.25 -1.09
CA TRP A 281 26.69 -10.19 -1.99
C TRP A 281 25.52 -9.38 -1.41
N TRP A 282 24.47 -10.00 -0.86
CA TRP A 282 23.35 -9.27 -0.26
C TRP A 282 23.76 -8.48 1.00
N ASN A 283 24.73 -9.01 1.74
CA ASN A 283 25.20 -8.38 2.98
C ASN A 283 26.40 -7.43 2.76
N ARG A 284 26.75 -7.11 1.51
CA ARG A 284 27.81 -6.11 1.24
C ARG A 284 27.37 -4.74 1.76
N VAL A 285 28.35 -3.96 2.21
CA VAL A 285 28.13 -2.59 2.67
C VAL A 285 27.49 -1.79 1.54
N ARG A 286 26.34 -1.16 1.82
CA ARG A 286 25.54 -0.37 0.87
C ARG A 286 24.90 -1.15 -0.29
N ALA A 287 24.92 -2.47 -0.29
CA ALA A 287 24.36 -3.24 -1.41
C ALA A 287 22.85 -2.98 -1.59
N TYR A 288 22.11 -2.90 -0.50
CA TYR A 288 20.68 -2.59 -0.56
C TYR A 288 20.41 -1.13 -0.96
N GLU A 289 21.20 -0.17 -0.45
CA GLU A 289 21.07 1.23 -0.88
C GLU A 289 21.36 1.41 -2.37
N HIS A 290 22.41 0.79 -2.89
CA HIS A 290 22.70 0.86 -4.32
C HIS A 290 21.61 0.23 -5.17
N PHE A 291 20.98 -0.84 -4.67
CA PHE A 291 19.79 -1.39 -5.31
C PHE A 291 18.63 -0.38 -5.34
N LEU A 292 18.33 0.28 -4.21
CA LEU A 292 17.28 1.30 -4.15
C LEU A 292 17.58 2.50 -5.05
N GLU A 293 18.83 2.98 -5.07
CA GLU A 293 19.31 4.05 -5.97
C GLU A 293 19.10 3.65 -7.44
N ALA A 294 19.40 2.39 -7.80
CA ALA A 294 19.22 1.88 -9.16
C ALA A 294 17.74 1.73 -9.55
N GLU A 295 16.88 1.27 -8.65
CA GLU A 295 15.43 1.19 -8.90
C GLU A 295 14.81 2.58 -9.05
N ALA A 296 15.19 3.54 -8.19
CA ALA A 296 14.75 4.93 -8.34
C ALA A 296 15.17 5.52 -9.69
N PHE A 297 16.40 5.26 -10.13
CA PHE A 297 16.89 5.68 -11.45
C PHE A 297 16.08 5.05 -12.60
N LYS A 298 15.80 3.73 -12.55
CA LYS A 298 14.95 3.06 -13.56
C LYS A 298 13.56 3.67 -13.63
N ASP A 299 12.99 4.02 -12.49
CA ASP A 299 11.68 4.66 -12.39
C ASP A 299 11.66 6.07 -13.00
N CYS A 300 12.76 6.81 -12.90
CA CYS A 300 12.93 8.10 -13.59
C CYS A 300 13.01 7.92 -15.11
N VAL A 301 13.87 7.02 -15.59
CA VAL A 301 14.05 6.75 -17.02
C VAL A 301 12.77 6.23 -17.67
N GLY A 302 12.05 5.31 -17.01
CA GLY A 302 10.82 4.71 -17.53
C GLY A 302 9.65 5.69 -17.69
N LYS A 303 9.72 6.87 -17.06
CA LYS A 303 8.70 7.92 -17.22
C LYS A 303 8.86 8.75 -18.49
N GLY A 304 9.94 8.54 -19.24
CA GLY A 304 10.24 9.36 -20.43
C GLY A 304 10.39 10.83 -20.07
N VAL A 305 10.87 11.13 -18.86
CA VAL A 305 11.44 12.45 -18.58
C VAL A 305 12.75 12.45 -19.33
N ASP A 306 12.71 12.92 -20.57
CA ASP A 306 13.91 13.11 -21.36
C ASP A 306 14.85 13.99 -20.55
N GLU A 307 16.09 13.54 -20.32
CA GLU A 307 17.08 14.26 -19.50
C GLU A 307 17.30 15.70 -20.02
N ASP A 308 16.98 15.93 -21.30
CA ASP A 308 17.05 17.23 -21.97
C ASP A 308 16.04 18.27 -21.44
N ASP A 309 14.95 17.87 -20.78
CA ASP A 309 13.94 18.80 -20.22
C ASP A 309 14.27 19.27 -18.79
N LEU A 310 15.31 18.75 -18.14
CA LEU A 310 15.63 19.07 -16.74
C LEU A 310 16.58 20.25 -16.55
N ASP A 311 17.19 20.78 -17.62
CA ASP A 311 18.31 21.73 -17.49
C ASP A 311 18.10 23.12 -18.13
N GLU A 312 17.00 23.43 -18.84
CA GLU A 312 16.95 24.68 -19.63
C GLU A 312 16.17 25.87 -19.01
N ASP A 313 15.26 25.66 -18.04
CA ASP A 313 14.36 26.74 -17.58
C ASP A 313 14.58 27.24 -16.14
N ALA A 314 15.58 26.72 -15.40
CA ALA A 314 15.85 27.15 -14.01
C ALA A 314 16.91 28.26 -13.89
N GLU A 315 17.59 28.65 -14.97
CA GLU A 315 18.28 29.93 -15.04
C GLU A 315 17.30 31.05 -15.42
N GLY A 316 16.25 31.21 -14.59
CA GLY A 316 15.53 32.48 -14.56
C GLY A 316 16.53 33.57 -14.24
N GLU A 317 16.80 34.42 -15.24
CA GLU A 317 17.58 35.64 -15.12
C GLU A 317 17.29 36.28 -13.76
N LEU A 318 18.27 36.24 -12.85
CA LEU A 318 18.22 37.00 -11.62
C LEU A 318 18.20 38.47 -12.02
N ASP A 319 16.99 39.04 -12.08
CA ASP A 319 16.75 40.45 -12.32
C ASP A 319 17.58 41.27 -11.30
N PRO A 320 18.66 41.95 -11.71
CA PRO A 320 19.68 42.43 -10.78
C PRO A 320 19.29 43.71 -10.02
N ASP A 321 18.05 44.20 -10.14
CA ASP A 321 17.70 45.57 -9.72
C ASP A 321 16.62 45.71 -8.63
N LEU A 322 16.32 44.66 -7.86
CA LEU A 322 15.53 44.81 -6.61
C LEU A 322 16.43 45.25 -5.43
N SER A 323 17.05 46.42 -5.60
CA SER A 323 17.71 47.12 -4.51
C SER A 323 16.69 47.60 -3.49
N SER A 324 16.86 47.12 -2.25
CA SER A 324 16.09 47.49 -1.09
C SER A 324 16.45 48.92 -0.66
N ALA A 325 15.62 49.91 -0.97
CA ALA A 325 15.70 51.20 -0.31
C ALA A 325 14.32 51.88 -0.23
N THR A 326 13.97 52.25 1.00
CA THR A 326 12.95 53.26 1.36
C THR A 326 11.52 52.74 1.51
N LEU A 327 11.20 52.18 2.69
CA LEU A 327 9.83 52.18 3.20
C LEU A 327 9.56 53.51 3.92
N PRO A 328 8.47 54.23 3.59
CA PRO A 328 8.08 55.45 4.30
C PRO A 328 7.41 55.10 5.64
N LEU A 329 7.79 55.84 6.67
CA LEU A 329 7.27 55.76 8.03
C LEU A 329 5.92 56.50 8.07
N TYR A 330 4.80 55.76 8.05
CA TYR A 330 3.45 56.32 8.15
C TYR A 330 2.97 56.29 9.60
N GLU A 331 2.55 57.46 10.12
CA GLU A 331 1.96 57.63 11.44
C GLU A 331 0.57 56.99 11.52
N MET A 332 0.33 56.24 12.60
CA MET A 332 -0.93 55.57 12.92
C MET A 332 -1.95 56.56 13.50
N GLU A 333 -3.07 56.78 12.80
CA GLU A 333 -4.31 57.27 13.42
C GLU A 333 -5.27 56.10 13.65
N SER A 334 -5.76 56.00 14.89
CA SER A 334 -6.58 54.91 15.39
C SER A 334 -8.06 55.11 15.02
N SER A 335 -8.69 54.13 14.39
CA SER A 335 -10.16 54.09 14.22
C SER A 335 -10.70 52.67 14.49
N PRO A 336 -11.82 52.51 15.22
CA PRO A 336 -12.39 51.21 15.55
C PRO A 336 -13.42 50.77 14.49
N PHE A 337 -13.16 49.67 13.79
CA PHE A 337 -14.18 49.00 12.96
C PHE A 337 -14.59 47.64 13.56
N LEU A 338 -15.90 47.38 13.45
CA LEU A 338 -16.63 46.27 14.03
C LEU A 338 -16.26 44.93 13.39
N ALA A 339 -16.26 43.88 14.21
CA ALA A 339 -16.05 42.49 13.82
C ALA A 339 -17.03 42.07 12.72
N SER A 340 -16.52 41.80 11.52
CA SER A 340 -17.24 41.08 10.47
C SER A 340 -17.06 39.59 10.67
N ASP A 341 -18.18 38.87 10.58
CA ASP A 341 -18.33 37.43 10.78
C ASP A 341 -17.27 36.62 10.03
N SER A 342 -16.61 35.73 10.79
CA SER A 342 -15.59 34.82 10.29
C SER A 342 -16.22 33.80 9.33
N LEU A 343 -16.08 34.05 8.03
CA LEU A 343 -16.29 33.02 7.02
C LEU A 343 -15.20 31.95 7.24
N ASN A 344 -15.62 30.79 7.74
CA ASN A 344 -14.73 29.62 7.83
C ASN A 344 -14.18 29.33 6.44
N PRO A 345 -12.86 29.35 6.22
CA PRO A 345 -12.30 29.09 4.91
C PRO A 345 -12.63 27.65 4.51
N VAL A 346 -13.47 27.51 3.49
CA VAL A 346 -13.78 26.22 2.87
C VAL A 346 -12.55 25.80 2.09
N THR A 347 -11.88 24.75 2.52
CA THR A 347 -10.81 24.12 1.73
C THR A 347 -11.43 23.59 0.43
N PRO A 348 -10.93 24.00 -0.74
CA PRO A 348 -11.45 23.51 -2.01
C PRO A 348 -11.30 21.98 -2.08
N PHE A 349 -12.29 21.33 -2.69
CA PHE A 349 -12.23 19.89 -2.95
C PHE A 349 -10.98 19.57 -3.80
N PRO A 350 -10.34 18.41 -3.56
CA PRO A 350 -9.18 18.02 -4.35
C PRO A 350 -9.57 17.87 -5.83
N ALA A 351 -8.76 18.44 -6.71
CA ALA A 351 -8.99 18.36 -8.15
C ALA A 351 -8.70 16.97 -8.75
N GLU A 352 -8.01 16.09 -7.99
CA GLU A 352 -7.62 14.77 -8.47
C GLU A 352 -8.70 13.71 -8.14
N PRO A 353 -9.23 12.99 -9.14
CA PRO A 353 -10.28 11.98 -8.93
C PRO A 353 -9.92 10.87 -7.93
N SER A 354 -8.65 10.44 -7.88
CA SER A 354 -8.17 9.41 -6.93
C SER A 354 -8.27 9.88 -5.47
N LEU A 355 -7.96 11.16 -5.22
CA LEU A 355 -8.11 11.77 -3.90
C LEU A 355 -9.58 11.86 -3.50
N CYS A 356 -10.47 12.22 -4.42
CA CYS A 356 -11.91 12.21 -4.18
C CYS A 356 -12.42 10.83 -3.78
N GLY A 357 -12.08 9.77 -4.52
CA GLY A 357 -12.49 8.40 -4.20
C GLY A 357 -11.98 7.94 -2.83
N ARG A 358 -10.75 8.32 -2.46
CA ARG A 358 -10.19 8.01 -1.14
C ARG A 358 -10.90 8.73 0.00
N ILE A 359 -11.29 9.99 -0.21
CA ILE A 359 -12.06 10.78 0.76
C ILE A 359 -13.45 10.21 0.93
N GLU A 360 -14.11 9.89 -0.18
CA GLU A 360 -15.43 9.27 -0.16
C GLU A 360 -15.39 7.95 0.59
N TYR A 361 -14.38 7.12 0.34
CA TYR A 361 -14.17 5.89 1.11
C TYR A 361 -13.93 6.15 2.60
N GLN A 362 -13.05 7.09 2.95
CA GLN A 362 -12.80 7.44 4.36
C GLN A 362 -14.07 7.98 5.04
N ASN A 363 -14.87 8.77 4.34
CA ASN A 363 -16.15 9.28 4.83
C ASN A 363 -17.16 8.14 5.00
N CYS A 364 -17.30 7.24 4.02
CA CYS A 364 -18.15 6.04 4.10
C CYS A 364 -17.72 5.14 5.27
N HIS A 365 -16.42 4.95 5.46
CA HIS A 365 -15.87 4.17 6.57
C HIS A 365 -16.14 4.85 7.93
N LEU A 366 -15.94 6.16 8.05
CA LEU A 366 -16.25 6.93 9.26
C LEU A 366 -17.75 6.85 9.59
N LEU A 367 -18.61 6.95 8.58
CA LEU A 367 -20.06 6.79 8.73
C LEU A 367 -20.42 5.37 9.20
N LYS A 368 -19.77 4.34 8.65
CA LYS A 368 -19.96 2.94 9.07
C LYS A 368 -19.56 2.74 10.54
N LEU A 369 -18.37 3.22 10.94
CA LEU A 369 -17.92 3.18 12.34
C LEU A 369 -18.86 3.95 13.27
N THR A 370 -19.39 5.09 12.82
CA THR A 370 -20.36 5.88 13.62
C THR A 370 -21.66 5.10 13.78
N LYS A 371 -22.16 4.45 12.72
CA LYS A 371 -23.35 3.59 12.75
C LYS A 371 -23.15 2.38 13.67
N GLU A 372 -22.02 1.69 13.57
CA GLU A 372 -21.66 0.57 14.46
C GLU A 372 -21.55 1.02 15.92
N SER A 373 -20.87 2.14 16.18
CA SER A 373 -20.77 2.71 17.53
C SER A 373 -22.14 3.12 18.10
N MET A 374 -23.09 3.58 17.28
CA MET A 374 -24.45 3.89 17.69
C MET A 374 -25.28 2.64 17.97
N LYS A 375 -25.09 1.57 17.19
CA LYS A 375 -25.70 0.26 17.44
C LYS A 375 -25.23 -0.32 18.78
N ASP A 376 -23.92 -0.30 19.05
CA ASP A 376 -23.35 -0.81 20.31
C ASP A 376 -23.80 0.00 21.54
N ALA A 377 -24.07 1.31 21.36
CA ALA A 377 -24.58 2.16 22.43
C ALA A 377 -26.07 1.92 22.75
N GLY A 378 -26.77 1.04 22.01
CA GLY A 378 -28.21 0.83 22.14
C GLY A 378 -29.04 2.07 21.76
N LEU A 379 -28.44 2.99 21.00
CA LEU A 379 -29.08 4.24 20.55
C LEU A 379 -29.62 4.14 19.12
N SER A 380 -29.48 2.98 18.46
CA SER A 380 -30.21 2.73 17.23
C SER A 380 -31.69 2.55 17.57
N ASN A 381 -32.46 3.64 17.46
CA ASN A 381 -33.90 3.55 17.29
C ASN A 381 -34.15 2.80 15.97
N GLU A 382 -34.22 1.47 16.03
CA GLU A 382 -34.70 0.63 14.92
C GLU A 382 -36.22 0.75 14.71
N GLU A 383 -36.85 1.82 15.24
CA GLU A 383 -38.22 2.23 14.91
C GLU A 383 -38.26 2.94 13.54
N GLU A 384 -37.79 2.29 12.48
CA GLU A 384 -38.11 2.71 11.12
C GLU A 384 -38.55 1.52 10.27
N ASN A 385 -39.87 1.34 10.26
CA ASN A 385 -40.67 0.90 9.13
C ASN A 385 -40.28 -0.43 8.47
N GLU A 386 -40.73 -1.53 9.09
CA GLU A 386 -41.47 -2.52 8.31
C GLU A 386 -42.64 -1.77 7.62
N VAL A 387 -42.38 -1.21 6.44
CA VAL A 387 -43.46 -0.95 5.50
C VAL A 387 -43.99 -2.32 5.17
N ASP A 388 -45.11 -2.69 5.78
CA ASP A 388 -46.00 -3.75 5.33
C ASP A 388 -46.13 -3.59 3.81
N ASN A 389 -45.36 -4.38 3.07
CA ASN A 389 -45.62 -4.59 1.66
C ASN A 389 -47.04 -5.15 1.63
N PRO A 390 -48.00 -4.49 0.98
CA PRO A 390 -49.36 -4.97 0.95
C PRO A 390 -49.33 -6.38 0.39
N THR A 391 -49.88 -7.30 1.19
CA THR A 391 -50.17 -8.66 0.79
C THR A 391 -51.18 -8.55 -0.35
N ASP A 392 -50.69 -8.45 -1.58
CA ASP A 392 -51.50 -8.60 -2.78
C ASP A 392 -52.03 -10.03 -2.76
N GLY A 393 -53.34 -10.12 -2.57
CA GLY A 393 -54.06 -11.35 -2.33
C GLY A 393 -54.01 -12.32 -3.51
N ASP A 394 -54.13 -13.59 -3.14
CA ASP A 394 -55.02 -14.58 -3.74
C ASP A 394 -55.27 -14.43 -5.25
N ALA A 395 -54.28 -14.84 -6.05
CA ALA A 395 -54.52 -15.32 -7.40
C ALA A 395 -54.22 -16.83 -7.45
N ASP A 396 -55.29 -17.59 -7.24
CA ASP A 396 -55.41 -19.02 -7.47
C ASP A 396 -55.04 -19.33 -8.94
N SER A 397 -53.96 -20.10 -9.18
CA SER A 397 -53.64 -20.67 -10.49
C SER A 397 -52.75 -21.91 -10.33
N ALA A 398 -53.44 -23.06 -10.32
CA ALA A 398 -53.14 -24.23 -11.14
C ALA A 398 -51.72 -24.85 -11.09
N LEU A 399 -51.67 -26.03 -10.47
CA LEU A 399 -51.04 -27.26 -10.99
C LEU A 399 -50.03 -27.07 -12.14
N GLU A 400 -48.73 -27.03 -11.80
CA GLU A 400 -47.70 -27.49 -12.71
C GLU A 400 -47.02 -28.75 -12.15
N GLU A 401 -47.12 -29.79 -12.97
CA GLU A 401 -46.62 -31.13 -12.76
C GLU A 401 -45.08 -31.13 -12.71
N LYS A 402 -44.53 -32.01 -11.88
CA LYS A 402 -43.11 -32.34 -11.89
C LYS A 402 -42.70 -32.87 -13.27
N PRO A 403 -41.70 -32.28 -13.96
CA PRO A 403 -41.05 -33.00 -15.03
C PRO A 403 -40.21 -34.13 -14.43
N SER A 404 -40.67 -35.32 -14.76
CA SER A 404 -40.06 -36.63 -14.59
C SER A 404 -38.61 -36.68 -15.08
N ASP A 405 -37.79 -37.37 -14.27
CA ASP A 405 -36.64 -38.18 -14.68
C ASP A 405 -36.77 -38.66 -16.14
N TRP A 406 -35.96 -38.05 -17.01
CA TRP A 406 -35.62 -38.59 -18.32
C TRP A 406 -34.09 -38.62 -18.41
N ASP A 407 -33.52 -39.79 -18.12
CA ASP A 407 -32.15 -40.16 -18.47
C ASP A 407 -32.21 -41.03 -19.75
N PRO A 408 -31.85 -40.49 -20.93
CA PRO A 408 -31.92 -41.22 -22.19
C PRO A 408 -30.64 -42.00 -22.54
N PHE A 409 -29.69 -42.23 -21.61
CA PHE A 409 -28.41 -42.89 -21.94
C PHE A 409 -28.03 -44.12 -21.08
N GLN A 410 -28.98 -44.81 -20.48
CA GLN A 410 -28.75 -46.15 -19.91
C GLN A 410 -29.25 -47.29 -20.82
N ASP A 411 -28.59 -47.45 -21.95
CA ASP A 411 -28.40 -48.73 -22.64
C ASP A 411 -26.91 -48.72 -23.01
N GLY A 412 -26.02 -49.51 -22.41
CA GLY A 412 -26.03 -50.96 -22.38
C GLY A 412 -24.69 -51.38 -23.00
N ASP A 413 -23.93 -52.24 -22.31
CA ASP A 413 -23.21 -53.36 -22.92
C ASP A 413 -22.40 -54.10 -21.85
N GLU A 414 -23.08 -55.11 -21.34
CA GLU A 414 -22.56 -56.31 -20.71
C GLU A 414 -22.07 -57.24 -21.83
N ILE A 415 -20.75 -57.39 -22.05
CA ILE A 415 -20.16 -58.53 -22.77
C ILE A 415 -18.85 -58.98 -22.10
N CYS A 416 -18.96 -60.15 -21.47
CA CYS A 416 -17.94 -61.15 -21.08
C CYS A 416 -16.91 -60.83 -19.99
#